data_AF-A0A381XTD8-F1
#
_entry.id   AF-A0A381XTD8-F1
#
_cell.length_a   1.000
_cell.length_b   1.000
_cell.length_c   1.000
_cell.angle_alpha   90.00
_cell.angle_beta   90.00
_cell.angle_gamma   90.00
#
_symmetry.space_group_name_H-M   'P 1'
#
loop_
_entity.id
_entity.type
_entity.pdbx_description
1 polymer ?
#
loop_
_entity_poly.entity_id
_entity_poly.type
_entity_poly.pdbx_seq_one_letter_code
_entity_poly.pdbx_strand_id
1 'polypeptide(L)'
;MAKNRRLAGYFFRAELLFSDSYMDLPKSGRDLLHCLVFELKFVKNKRKGRYSYPNNGSVSFTEIQFKEEFGCASNTYITARNRLIHNGLIKQIYRGGFGAGDMATYKVLITPDLNPREMRWLRYPDENWEHEIPRSKTKIGIGTRFELKATLENCTLNSEFPPHKLTP
;
A
#
# COMPACT_ATOMS: atom_id res chain seq x y z
N MET A 1 -19.46 -6.45 -4.11
CA MET A 1 -18.22 -7.23 -4.30
C MET A 1 -18.42 -8.60 -3.67
N ALA A 2 -18.03 -9.69 -4.33
CA ALA A 2 -18.14 -11.02 -3.72
C ALA A 2 -17.28 -11.06 -2.46
N LYS A 3 -17.90 -11.31 -1.30
CA LYS A 3 -17.20 -11.57 -0.04
C LYS A 3 -16.35 -12.82 -0.30
N ASN A 4 -15.03 -12.63 -0.45
CA ASN A 4 -14.14 -13.73 -0.75
C ASN A 4 -14.32 -14.78 0.35
N ARG A 5 -14.76 -15.99 0.01
CA ARG A 5 -15.03 -17.05 0.98
C ARG A 5 -13.65 -17.54 1.45
N ARG A 6 -13.06 -16.86 2.45
CA ARG A 6 -11.73 -17.12 3.03
C ARG A 6 -11.72 -18.45 3.80
N LEU A 7 -11.95 -19.56 3.09
CA LEU A 7 -11.98 -20.91 3.65
C LEU A 7 -10.60 -21.58 3.64
N ALA A 8 -9.69 -21.09 2.80
CA ALA A 8 -8.33 -21.60 2.71
C ALA A 8 -7.40 -20.84 3.65
N GLY A 9 -6.59 -21.57 4.41
CA GLY A 9 -5.53 -21.02 5.25
C GLY A 9 -4.20 -20.87 4.51
N TYR A 10 -3.30 -20.09 5.09
CA TYR A 10 -1.90 -19.98 4.67
C TYR A 10 -0.99 -20.21 5.88
N PHE A 11 0.08 -20.98 5.69
CA PHE A 11 1.05 -21.24 6.74
C PHE A 11 2.24 -20.29 6.62
N PHE A 12 2.42 -19.41 7.60
CA PHE A 12 3.61 -18.57 7.70
C PHE A 12 4.78 -19.36 8.27
N ARG A 13 5.96 -19.27 7.64
CA ARG A 13 7.18 -19.87 8.17
C ARG A 13 7.61 -19.11 9.43
N ALA A 14 8.02 -19.83 10.48
CA ALA A 14 8.51 -19.21 11.70
C ALA A 14 9.67 -18.23 11.43
N GLU A 15 10.58 -18.60 10.53
CA GLU A 15 11.68 -17.74 10.05
C GLU A 15 11.19 -16.35 9.60
N LEU A 16 10.09 -16.29 8.85
CA LEU A 16 9.50 -15.01 8.44
C LEU A 16 8.92 -14.27 9.64
N LEU A 17 8.12 -14.97 10.46
CA LEU A 17 7.43 -14.34 11.59
C LEU A 17 8.40 -13.70 12.58
N PHE A 18 9.58 -14.31 12.79
CA PHE A 18 10.63 -13.80 13.67
C PHE A 18 11.71 -12.97 12.96
N SER A 19 11.55 -12.69 11.66
CA SER A 19 12.48 -11.81 10.93
C SER A 19 12.26 -10.34 11.28
N ASP A 20 13.32 -9.54 11.20
CA ASP A 20 13.26 -8.09 11.38
C ASP A 20 12.24 -7.45 10.42
N SER A 21 12.15 -7.97 9.20
CA SER A 21 11.23 -7.49 8.17
C SER A 21 9.76 -7.55 8.60
N TYR A 22 9.36 -8.59 9.34
CA TYR A 22 8.00 -8.80 9.80
C TYR A 22 7.76 -8.13 11.14
N MET A 23 8.73 -8.20 12.05
CA MET A 23 8.62 -7.64 13.40
C MET A 23 8.48 -6.12 13.37
N ASP A 24 9.19 -5.46 12.46
CA ASP A 24 9.13 -4.02 12.22
C ASP A 24 7.84 -3.53 11.52
N LEU A 25 6.95 -4.44 11.11
CA LEU A 25 5.66 -4.03 10.54
C LEU A 25 4.71 -3.47 11.60
N PRO A 26 4.03 -2.34 11.32
CA PRO A 26 2.87 -1.93 12.10
C PRO A 26 1.72 -2.92 11.90
N LYS A 27 0.74 -2.89 12.80
CA LYS A 27 -0.44 -3.75 12.73
C LYS A 27 -1.11 -3.70 11.35
N SER A 28 -1.31 -2.51 10.80
CA SER A 28 -1.91 -2.32 9.46
C SER A 28 -1.08 -2.96 8.33
N GLY A 29 0.25 -2.99 8.46
CA GLY A 29 1.14 -3.68 7.54
C GLY A 29 0.94 -5.20 7.58
N ARG A 30 0.83 -5.76 8.78
CA ARG A 30 0.55 -7.21 8.98
C ARG A 30 -0.83 -7.58 8.44
N ASP A 31 -1.85 -6.76 8.74
CA ASP A 31 -3.22 -6.95 8.25
C ASP A 31 -3.26 -6.95 6.71
N LEU A 32 -2.60 -5.98 6.07
CA LEU A 32 -2.53 -5.90 4.60
C LEU A 32 -1.75 -7.08 4.00
N LEU A 33 -0.66 -7.51 4.63
CA LEU A 33 0.10 -8.69 4.20
C LEU A 33 -0.80 -9.93 4.22
N HIS A 34 -1.56 -10.13 5.29
CA HIS A 34 -2.49 -11.25 5.41
C HIS A 34 -3.56 -11.20 4.32
N CYS A 35 -4.13 -10.03 4.02
CA CYS A 35 -5.07 -9.86 2.91
C CYS A 35 -4.47 -10.30 1.57
N LEU A 36 -3.26 -9.85 1.24
CA LEU A 36 -2.58 -10.23 -0.01
C LEU A 36 -2.25 -11.73 -0.04
N VAL A 37 -1.85 -12.30 1.09
CA VAL A 37 -1.52 -13.72 1.20
C VAL A 37 -2.76 -14.60 1.02
N PHE A 38 -3.93 -14.19 1.53
CA PHE A 38 -5.16 -14.96 1.37
C PHE A 38 -5.76 -14.90 -0.04
N GLU A 39 -5.36 -13.92 -0.85
CA GLU A 39 -5.68 -13.88 -2.29
C GLU A 39 -4.79 -14.85 -3.10
N LEU A 40 -3.72 -15.39 -2.53
CA LEU A 40 -2.87 -16.36 -3.21
C LEU A 40 -3.63 -17.68 -3.43
N LYS A 41 -3.57 -18.18 -4.67
CA LYS A 41 -4.02 -19.51 -5.03
C LYS A 41 -2.80 -20.42 -5.04
N PHE A 42 -2.90 -21.57 -4.38
CA PHE A 42 -1.83 -22.57 -4.38
C PHE A 42 -2.26 -23.84 -5.10
N VAL A 43 -1.33 -24.45 -5.80
CA VAL A 43 -1.48 -25.76 -6.41
C VAL A 43 -0.37 -26.66 -5.88
N LYS A 44 -0.74 -27.84 -5.38
CA LYS A 44 0.23 -28.86 -4.96
C LYS A 44 0.63 -29.70 -6.17
N ASN A 45 1.91 -29.67 -6.52
CA ASN A 45 2.45 -30.57 -7.53
C ASN A 45 2.55 -31.98 -6.94
N LYS A 46 1.70 -32.90 -7.42
CA LYS A 46 1.63 -34.29 -6.91
C LYS A 46 2.94 -35.06 -7.09
N ARG A 47 3.75 -34.75 -8.12
CA ARG A 47 5.01 -35.47 -8.42
C ARG A 47 6.18 -34.99 -7.56
N LYS A 48 6.29 -33.67 -7.35
CA LYS A 48 7.42 -33.07 -6.61
C LYS A 48 7.10 -32.77 -5.14
N GLY A 49 5.84 -32.90 -4.72
CA GLY A 49 5.39 -32.56 -3.36
C GLY A 49 5.43 -31.07 -3.02
N ARG A 50 5.76 -30.19 -3.98
CA ARG A 50 5.93 -28.74 -3.77
C ARG A 50 4.65 -27.98 -4.08
N TYR A 51 4.43 -26.87 -3.37
CA TYR A 51 3.39 -25.90 -3.68
C TYR A 51 3.91 -24.89 -4.71
N SER A 52 3.02 -24.41 -5.57
CA SER A 52 3.27 -23.33 -6.53
C SER A 52 2.13 -22.32 -6.45
N TYR A 53 2.44 -21.04 -6.62
CA TYR A 53 1.46 -19.96 -6.53
C TYR A 53 1.28 -19.28 -7.89
N PRO A 54 0.47 -19.84 -8.80
CA PRO A 54 0.37 -19.37 -10.19
C PRO A 54 -0.14 -17.93 -10.34
N ASN A 55 -0.88 -17.40 -9.36
CA ASN A 55 -1.35 -16.01 -9.39
C ASN A 55 -0.43 -15.04 -8.65
N ASN A 56 0.75 -15.47 -8.18
CA ASN A 56 1.69 -14.58 -7.53
C ASN A 56 2.24 -13.56 -8.55
N GLY A 57 1.98 -12.27 -8.31
CA GLY A 57 2.22 -11.17 -9.26
C GLY A 57 0.93 -10.54 -9.81
N SER A 58 -0.20 -11.24 -9.70
CA SER A 58 -1.53 -10.76 -10.08
C SER A 58 -2.46 -10.58 -8.86
N VAL A 59 -1.92 -10.74 -7.65
CA VAL A 59 -2.65 -10.50 -6.40
C VAL A 59 -2.96 -9.03 -6.27
N SER A 60 -4.17 -8.69 -5.86
CA SER A 60 -4.61 -7.30 -5.72
C SER A 60 -5.49 -7.15 -4.48
N PHE A 61 -5.34 -6.02 -3.80
CA PHE A 61 -6.17 -5.64 -2.67
C PHE A 61 -6.25 -4.12 -2.62
N THR A 62 -7.44 -3.57 -2.81
CA THR A 62 -7.64 -2.12 -2.95
C THR A 62 -7.68 -1.40 -1.61
N GLU A 63 -7.40 -0.10 -1.67
CA GLU A 63 -7.60 0.80 -0.52
C GLU A 63 -9.04 0.75 -0.01
N ILE A 64 -10.03 0.79 -0.91
CA ILE A 64 -11.45 0.77 -0.57
C ILE A 64 -11.79 -0.51 0.21
N GLN A 65 -11.35 -1.68 -0.28
CA GLN A 65 -11.54 -2.96 0.41
C GLN A 65 -10.88 -2.97 1.80
N PHE A 66 -9.68 -2.40 1.92
CA PHE A 66 -8.99 -2.32 3.22
C PHE A 66 -9.73 -1.42 4.21
N LYS A 67 -10.28 -0.30 3.75
CA LYS A 67 -11.09 0.59 4.58
C LYS A 67 -12.39 -0.06 5.02
N GLU A 68 -13.08 -0.74 4.11
CA GLU A 68 -14.34 -1.46 4.41
C GLU A 68 -14.11 -2.61 5.40
N GLU A 69 -13.00 -3.34 5.26
CA GLU A 69 -12.68 -4.49 6.13
C GLU A 69 -12.24 -4.04 7.54
N PHE A 70 -11.38 -3.02 7.65
CA PHE A 70 -10.74 -2.64 8.91
C PHE A 70 -11.21 -1.31 9.50
N GLY A 71 -12.15 -0.61 8.86
CA GLY A 71 -12.69 0.68 9.34
C GLY A 71 -11.66 1.80 9.43
N CYS A 72 -10.60 1.75 8.61
CA CYS A 72 -9.45 2.66 8.73
C CYS A 72 -9.45 3.80 7.69
N ALA A 73 -8.55 4.77 7.86
CA ALA A 73 -8.35 5.84 6.90
C ALA A 73 -7.55 5.37 5.66
N SER A 74 -7.77 6.05 4.54
CA SER A 74 -7.04 5.85 3.28
C SER A 74 -5.52 5.87 3.44
N ASN A 75 -5.02 6.83 4.23
CA ASN A 75 -3.59 6.98 4.48
C ASN A 75 -2.97 5.78 5.20
N THR A 76 -3.76 5.06 6.00
CA THR A 76 -3.32 3.85 6.71
C THR A 76 -2.96 2.75 5.73
N TYR A 77 -3.77 2.53 4.70
CA TYR A 77 -3.47 1.58 3.62
C TYR A 77 -2.21 1.99 2.85
N ILE A 78 -2.07 3.27 2.50
CA ILE A 78 -0.91 3.79 1.78
C ILE A 78 0.37 3.53 2.59
N THR A 79 0.34 3.83 3.88
CA THR A 79 1.47 3.63 4.81
C THR A 79 1.79 2.13 4.95
N ALA A 80 0.77 1.28 5.13
CA ALA A 80 0.93 -0.16 5.22
C ALA A 80 1.57 -0.74 3.95
N ARG A 81 1.07 -0.38 2.77
CA ARG A 81 1.63 -0.80 1.48
C ARG A 81 3.08 -0.36 1.34
N ASN A 82 3.37 0.89 1.65
CA ASN A 82 4.73 1.44 1.56
C ASN A 82 5.69 0.70 2.49
N ARG A 83 5.26 0.36 3.72
CA ARG A 83 6.08 -0.41 4.67
C ARG A 83 6.32 -1.84 4.19
N LEU A 84 5.32 -2.49 3.59
CA LEU A 84 5.49 -3.83 3.01
C LEU A 84 6.48 -3.85 1.83
N ILE A 85 6.49 -2.80 1.01
CA ILE A 85 7.48 -2.64 -0.06
C ILE A 85 8.86 -2.38 0.55
N HIS A 86 8.96 -1.40 1.46
CA HIS A 86 10.19 -1.05 2.18
C HIS A 86 10.89 -2.27 2.79
N ASN A 87 10.13 -3.11 3.51
CA ASN A 87 10.64 -4.30 4.22
C ASN A 87 10.85 -5.51 3.29
N GLY A 88 10.60 -5.37 1.97
CA GLY A 88 10.88 -6.42 1.00
C GLY A 88 9.89 -7.60 1.03
N LEU A 89 8.69 -7.41 1.58
CA LEU A 89 7.69 -8.46 1.71
C LEU A 89 6.79 -8.56 0.47
N ILE A 90 6.60 -7.44 -0.22
CA ILE A 90 5.86 -7.39 -1.48
C ILE A 90 6.61 -6.55 -2.51
N LYS A 91 6.32 -6.81 -3.79
CA LYS A 91 6.72 -5.98 -4.92
C LYS A 91 5.50 -5.56 -5.71
N GLN A 92 5.36 -4.27 -6.01
CA GLN A 92 4.32 -3.81 -6.93
C GLN A 92 4.73 -4.19 -8.36
N ILE A 93 3.88 -4.95 -9.05
CA ILE A 93 4.09 -5.34 -10.46
C ILE A 93 3.37 -4.37 -11.38
N TYR A 94 2.14 -4.02 -11.01
CA TYR A 94 1.34 -3.07 -11.76
C TYR A 94 0.72 -2.06 -10.81
N ARG A 95 0.77 -0.79 -11.20
CA ARG A 95 0.38 0.32 -10.33
C ARG A 95 -1.14 0.57 -10.29
N GLY A 96 -1.86 0.18 -11.34
CA GLY A 96 -3.28 0.52 -11.51
C GLY A 96 -3.56 2.03 -11.55
N GLY A 97 -4.84 2.37 -11.44
CA GLY A 97 -5.34 3.75 -11.35
C GLY A 97 -5.42 4.52 -12.67
N PHE A 98 -5.59 3.84 -13.80
CA PHE A 98 -5.89 4.45 -15.12
C PHE A 98 -7.39 4.47 -15.45
N GLY A 99 -8.23 3.74 -14.72
CA GLY A 99 -9.67 3.72 -14.96
C GLY A 99 -10.45 2.86 -13.95
N ALA A 100 -11.76 2.77 -14.14
CA ALA A 100 -12.61 1.91 -13.32
C ALA A 100 -12.20 0.44 -13.48
N GLY A 101 -12.02 -0.26 -12.35
CA GLY A 101 -11.56 -1.66 -12.33
C GLY A 101 -10.05 -1.86 -12.53
N ASP A 102 -9.29 -0.79 -12.76
CA ASP A 102 -7.83 -0.86 -12.98
C ASP A 102 -7.06 -0.93 -11.65
N MET A 103 -6.92 -2.15 -11.13
CA MET A 103 -6.38 -2.41 -9.79
C MET A 103 -4.86 -2.63 -9.80
N ALA A 104 -4.18 -2.12 -8.77
CA ALA A 104 -2.77 -2.41 -8.54
C ALA A 104 -2.57 -3.90 -8.25
N THR A 105 -1.54 -4.50 -8.84
CA THR A 105 -1.15 -5.89 -8.59
C THR A 105 0.21 -5.98 -7.93
N TYR A 106 0.35 -7.01 -7.11
CA TYR A 106 1.52 -7.24 -6.27
C TYR A 106 2.00 -8.68 -6.41
N LYS A 107 3.31 -8.84 -6.30
CA LYS A 107 4.00 -10.10 -6.07
C LYS A 107 4.33 -10.20 -4.59
N VAL A 108 3.89 -11.27 -3.95
CA VAL A 108 4.15 -11.57 -2.54
C VAL A 108 5.46 -12.36 -2.46
N LEU A 109 6.42 -11.88 -1.68
CA LEU A 109 7.82 -12.37 -1.69
C LEU A 109 8.14 -13.36 -0.56
N ILE A 110 7.11 -13.85 0.13
CA ILE A 110 7.24 -14.81 1.24
C ILE A 110 6.89 -16.25 0.84
N THR A 111 6.45 -16.47 -0.41
CA THR A 111 5.97 -17.78 -0.84
C THR A 111 7.13 -18.78 -0.98
N PRO A 112 6.96 -20.03 -0.54
CA PRO A 112 8.03 -21.03 -0.49
C PRO A 112 8.51 -21.52 -1.86
N ASP A 113 7.80 -21.20 -2.94
CA ASP A 113 8.17 -21.55 -4.31
C ASP A 113 9.18 -20.56 -4.93
N LEU A 114 9.41 -19.41 -4.30
CA LEU A 114 10.35 -18.41 -4.78
C LEU A 114 11.79 -18.85 -4.54
N ASN A 115 12.67 -18.39 -5.44
CA ASN A 115 14.11 -18.49 -5.21
C ASN A 115 14.50 -17.57 -4.04
N PRO A 116 15.35 -18.02 -3.09
CA PRO A 116 15.83 -17.17 -2.00
C PRO A 116 16.41 -15.81 -2.45
N ARG A 117 16.96 -15.72 -3.66
CA ARG A 117 17.45 -14.44 -4.23
C ARG A 117 16.33 -13.40 -4.43
N GLU A 118 15.10 -13.85 -4.66
CA GLU A 118 13.92 -13.00 -4.81
C GLU A 118 13.29 -12.62 -3.45
N MET A 119 13.60 -13.36 -2.39
CA MET A 119 13.09 -13.14 -1.02
C MET A 119 13.82 -11.98 -0.36
N ARG A 120 13.47 -10.76 -0.78
CA ARG A 120 14.06 -9.50 -0.33
C ARG A 120 14.05 -9.33 1.19
N TRP A 121 12.98 -9.75 1.85
CA TRP A 121 12.84 -9.71 3.30
C TRP A 121 13.97 -10.42 4.09
N LEU A 122 14.72 -11.33 3.47
CA LEU A 122 15.92 -11.95 4.07
C LEU A 122 17.12 -11.01 4.19
N ARG A 123 17.13 -9.90 3.43
CA ARG A 123 18.23 -8.90 3.42
C ARG A 123 17.88 -7.64 4.20
N TYR A 124 16.67 -7.54 4.72
CA TYR A 124 16.29 -6.46 5.62
C TYR A 124 16.86 -6.75 7.02
N PRO A 125 17.45 -5.77 7.73
CA PRO A 125 17.43 -4.32 7.48
C PRO A 125 18.59 -3.76 6.64
N ASP A 126 19.58 -4.57 6.25
CA ASP A 126 20.76 -4.12 5.50
C ASP A 126 20.40 -3.49 4.14
N GLU A 127 19.40 -4.05 3.46
CA GLU A 127 18.80 -3.52 2.25
C GLU A 127 17.31 -3.18 2.46
N ASN A 128 16.88 -2.07 1.85
CA ASN A 128 15.46 -1.70 1.78
C ASN A 128 15.03 -1.38 0.33
N TRP A 129 13.72 -1.32 0.10
CA TRP A 129 13.15 -1.05 -1.23
C TRP A 129 12.33 0.25 -1.27
N GLU A 130 12.75 1.28 -0.54
CA GLU A 130 12.08 2.59 -0.56
C GLU A 130 11.98 3.19 -1.96
N HIS A 131 13.02 2.98 -2.77
CA HIS A 131 13.07 3.46 -4.15
C HIS A 131 11.99 2.83 -5.05
N GLU A 132 11.41 1.70 -4.66
CA GLU A 132 10.31 1.05 -5.40
C GLU A 132 8.92 1.52 -4.96
N ILE A 133 8.82 2.34 -3.91
CA ILE A 133 7.54 2.87 -3.44
C ILE A 133 6.95 3.80 -4.52
N PRO A 134 5.70 3.58 -4.96
CA PRO A 134 5.10 4.38 -6.02
C PRO A 134 4.91 5.84 -5.59
N ARG A 135 5.70 6.75 -6.17
CA ARG A 135 5.57 8.21 -6.01
C ARG A 135 4.44 8.77 -6.87
N SER A 136 3.79 9.87 -6.48
CA SER A 136 2.65 10.47 -7.20
C SER A 136 2.89 10.58 -8.72
N LYS A 137 1.92 10.14 -9.55
CA LYS A 137 2.02 10.20 -11.02
C LYS A 137 2.04 11.66 -11.52
N THR A 138 1.36 12.56 -10.82
CA THR A 138 1.19 13.96 -11.21
C THR A 138 2.46 14.76 -10.87
N LYS A 139 3.33 14.96 -11.87
CA LYS A 139 4.33 16.04 -11.87
C LYS A 139 3.81 17.33 -12.53
N ILE A 140 2.70 17.24 -13.25
CA ILE A 140 2.07 18.36 -13.93
C ILE A 140 1.36 19.24 -12.87
N GLY A 141 1.76 20.50 -12.81
CA GLY A 141 1.17 21.51 -11.92
C GLY A 141 1.78 21.62 -10.53
N ILE A 142 2.93 21.01 -10.24
CA ILE A 142 3.67 21.29 -8.99
C ILE A 142 4.00 22.79 -8.90
N GLY A 143 4.44 23.41 -9.99
CA GLY A 143 4.72 24.84 -10.06
C GLY A 143 3.47 25.74 -10.16
N THR A 144 2.27 25.18 -10.32
CA THR A 144 1.00 25.94 -10.37
C THR A 144 0.08 25.65 -9.18
N ARG A 145 0.55 24.89 -8.18
CA ARG A 145 -0.18 24.72 -6.92
C ARG A 145 -0.10 26.02 -6.12
N PHE A 146 -1.22 26.40 -5.52
CA PHE A 146 -1.23 27.47 -4.52
C PHE A 146 -0.29 27.08 -3.39
N GLU A 147 0.86 27.74 -3.32
CA GLU A 147 1.69 27.71 -2.12
C GLU A 147 0.93 28.49 -1.04
N LEU A 148 0.70 27.87 0.11
CA LEU A 148 0.25 28.61 1.29
C LEU A 148 1.39 29.56 1.70
N LYS A 149 1.40 30.77 1.15
CA LYS A 149 2.14 31.89 1.74
C LYS A 149 1.48 32.20 3.08
N ALA A 150 1.94 31.55 4.14
CA ALA A 150 1.71 32.00 5.49
C ALA A 150 2.53 33.28 5.73
N THR A 151 2.04 34.40 5.20
CA THR A 151 2.44 35.76 5.61
C THR A 151 1.26 36.68 5.36
N LEU A 152 0.38 36.77 6.36
CA LEU A 152 -0.11 38.06 6.81
C LEU A 152 0.42 38.23 8.23
N GLU A 153 1.71 38.58 8.32
CA GLU A 153 2.19 39.32 9.48
C GLU A 153 1.53 40.71 9.38
N ASN A 154 0.56 40.96 10.26
CA ASN A 154 -0.12 42.24 10.50
C ASN A 154 -1.11 42.73 9.41
N CYS A 155 -2.32 42.14 9.37
CA CYS A 155 -3.49 42.94 9.02
C CYS A 155 -3.90 43.76 10.24
N THR A 156 -3.40 44.98 10.34
CA THR A 156 -3.95 45.98 11.24
C THR A 156 -5.42 46.18 10.89
N LEU A 157 -6.31 45.88 11.83
CA LEU A 157 -7.73 46.17 11.76
C LEU A 157 -7.90 47.70 11.71
N ASN A 158 -8.09 48.25 10.51
CA ASN A 158 -8.53 49.64 10.36
C ASN A 158 -10.05 49.65 10.14
N SER A 159 -10.68 50.15 11.19
CA SER A 159 -12.08 50.51 11.44
C SER A 159 -12.85 51.19 10.30
N GLU A 160 -14.16 50.88 10.30
CA GLU A 160 -15.29 51.78 10.06
C GLU A 160 -15.48 52.40 8.67
N PHE A 161 -16.46 51.87 7.91
CA PHE A 161 -17.72 52.54 7.48
C PHE A 161 -18.30 51.80 6.25
N PRO A 162 -19.51 51.21 6.30
CA PRO A 162 -20.17 50.70 5.10
C PRO A 162 -20.81 51.85 4.29
N PRO A 163 -20.82 51.81 2.94
CA PRO A 163 -21.41 52.86 2.13
C PRO A 163 -22.94 52.87 2.29
N HIS A 164 -23.46 53.99 2.81
CA HIS A 164 -24.88 54.29 2.87
C HIS A 164 -25.39 54.65 1.46
N LYS A 165 -26.44 53.96 0.99
CA LYS A 165 -27.18 54.29 -0.24
C LYS A 165 -27.71 55.71 -0.20
N LEU A 166 -27.49 56.53 -1.23
CA LEU A 166 -28.36 57.68 -1.53
C LEU A 166 -28.47 57.84 -3.06
N THR A 167 -29.70 57.66 -3.54
CA THR A 167 -30.22 58.04 -4.87
C THR A 167 -30.46 59.55 -4.94
N PRO A 168 -30.27 60.18 -6.10
CA PRO A 168 -31.15 61.22 -6.62
C PRO A 168 -32.19 60.64 -7.59
#